data_AF-A0A371L9P7-F1
#
_entry.id   AF-A0A371L9P7-F1
#
_cell.length_a   1.000
_cell.length_b   1.000
_cell.length_c   1.000
_cell.angle_alpha   90.00
_cell.angle_beta   90.00
_cell.angle_gamma   90.00
#
_symmetry.space_group_name_H-M   'P 1'
#
loop_
_entity.id
_entity.type
_entity.pdbx_description
1 polymer ?
#
loop_
_entity_poly.entity_id
_entity_poly.type
_entity_poly.pdbx_seq_one_letter_code
_entity_poly.pdbx_strand_id
1 'polypeptide(L)'
;MEFDPEDAAALVATFIGTTAMAGIASWSLFDVTLSDVAFQLAGNDVTLATLLTLVALGVTILTNDNAELSNLHQQAQELDNYYYYSIVASVGLLVGWVFFGDVSSFVQSQDLWGVGYVAVSLTAQMAIGWML
;
A
#
# COMPACT_ATOMS: atom_id res chain seq x y z
N MET A 1 -16.98 -11.94 1.14
CA MET A 1 -16.11 -11.66 -0.03
C MET A 1 -16.93 -10.98 -1.10
N GLU A 2 -17.16 -9.69 -0.90
CA GLU A 2 -17.72 -8.73 -1.87
C GLU A 2 -16.81 -7.49 -1.81
N PHE A 3 -16.50 -6.91 -2.97
CA PHE A 3 -15.65 -5.73 -3.07
C PHE A 3 -16.53 -4.50 -3.03
N ASP A 4 -16.38 -3.66 -2.02
CA ASP A 4 -17.27 -2.53 -1.78
C ASP A 4 -16.78 -1.22 -2.46
N PRO A 5 -17.61 -0.16 -2.53
CA PRO A 5 -17.19 1.12 -3.11
C PRO A 5 -15.99 1.76 -2.42
N GLU A 6 -15.85 1.56 -1.11
CA GLU A 6 -14.75 2.05 -0.28
C GLU A 6 -13.43 1.39 -0.67
N ASP A 7 -13.44 0.08 -0.95
CA ASP A 7 -12.29 -0.68 -1.47
C ASP A 7 -11.88 -0.18 -2.85
N ALA A 8 -12.84 0.16 -3.71
CA ALA A 8 -12.56 0.75 -5.02
C ALA A 8 -11.86 2.11 -4.87
N ALA A 9 -12.34 2.96 -3.97
CA ALA A 9 -11.72 4.25 -3.69
C ALA A 9 -10.31 4.09 -3.10
N ALA A 10 -10.13 3.16 -2.17
CA ALA A 10 -8.84 2.83 -1.58
C ALA A 10 -7.87 2.27 -2.64
N LEU A 11 -8.32 1.43 -3.55
CA LEU A 11 -7.51 0.91 -4.65
C LEU A 11 -6.99 2.03 -5.57
N VAL A 12 -7.84 3.01 -5.90
CA VAL A 12 -7.41 4.19 -6.67
C VAL A 12 -6.39 5.02 -5.89
N ALA A 13 -6.61 5.25 -4.59
CA ALA A 13 -5.65 5.97 -3.75
C ALA A 13 -4.30 5.24 -3.66
N THR A 14 -4.31 3.91 -3.53
CA THR A 14 -3.11 3.06 -3.57
C THR A 14 -2.41 3.14 -4.92
N PHE A 15 -3.13 3.16 -6.05
CA PHE A 15 -2.52 3.35 -7.37
C PHE A 15 -1.79 4.69 -7.49
N ILE A 16 -2.45 5.77 -7.09
CA ILE A 16 -1.88 7.12 -7.13
C ILE A 16 -0.64 7.20 -6.23
N GLY A 17 -0.72 6.69 -5.00
CA GLY A 17 0.39 6.72 -4.05
C GLY A 17 1.57 5.87 -4.50
N THR A 18 1.33 4.64 -4.96
CA THR A 18 2.41 3.72 -5.40
C THR A 18 3.10 4.20 -6.67
N THR A 19 2.37 4.77 -7.63
CA THR A 19 2.97 5.35 -8.84
C THR A 19 3.81 6.60 -8.54
N ALA A 20 3.41 7.41 -7.56
CA ALA A 20 4.19 8.52 -7.05
C ALA A 20 5.46 8.05 -6.32
N MET A 21 5.34 7.05 -5.44
CA MET A 21 6.48 6.45 -4.72
C MET A 21 7.47 5.75 -5.65
N ALA A 22 7.00 5.19 -6.77
CA ALA A 22 7.85 4.60 -7.80
C ALA A 22 8.55 5.64 -8.70
N GLY A 23 8.21 6.92 -8.57
CA GLY A 23 8.71 7.99 -9.45
C GLY A 23 8.18 7.94 -10.88
N ILE A 24 7.16 7.11 -11.15
CA ILE A 24 6.59 6.91 -12.50
C ILE A 24 5.63 8.05 -12.86
N ALA A 25 4.92 8.57 -11.87
CA ALA A 25 3.95 9.65 -12.04
C ALA A 25 4.15 10.74 -10.99
N SER A 26 3.92 11.99 -11.39
CA SER A 26 3.88 13.13 -10.47
C SER A 26 2.45 13.60 -10.31
N TRP A 27 1.99 13.71 -9.06
CA TRP A 27 0.64 14.14 -8.72
C TRP A 27 0.71 15.37 -7.83
N SER A 28 0.03 16.44 -8.24
CA SER A 28 -0.01 17.69 -7.50
C SER A 28 -1.43 18.26 -7.44
N LEU A 29 -1.83 18.73 -6.27
CA LEU A 29 -3.12 19.40 -6.05
C LEU A 29 -2.90 20.60 -5.12
N PHE A 30 -3.42 21.78 -5.50
CA PHE A 30 -3.31 23.01 -4.69
C PHE A 30 -1.87 23.32 -4.23
N ASP A 31 -0.90 23.23 -5.15
CA ASP A 31 0.54 23.43 -4.90
C ASP A 31 1.20 22.43 -3.92
N VAL A 32 0.51 21.34 -3.58
CA VAL A 32 1.07 20.23 -2.80
C VAL A 32 1.33 19.06 -3.74
N THR A 33 2.54 18.51 -3.69
CA THR A 33 2.95 17.35 -4.51
C THR A 33 3.03 16.11 -3.66
N LEU A 34 2.61 14.95 -4.17
CA LEU A 34 2.70 13.70 -3.40
C LEU A 34 4.14 13.27 -3.09
N SER A 35 5.14 13.80 -3.80
CA SER A 35 6.55 13.62 -3.47
C SER A 35 7.03 14.46 -2.28
N ASP A 36 6.23 15.42 -1.80
CA ASP A 36 6.62 16.28 -0.69
C ASP A 36 6.80 15.45 0.57
N VAL A 37 7.87 15.74 1.31
CA VAL A 37 8.20 15.05 2.57
C VAL A 37 7.24 15.53 3.66
N ALA A 38 6.47 14.60 4.22
CA ALA A 38 5.58 14.87 5.34
C ALA A 38 6.35 14.91 6.66
N PHE A 39 7.20 13.90 6.89
CA PHE A 39 8.11 13.83 8.04
C PHE A 39 9.25 12.85 7.78
N GLN A 40 10.26 12.85 8.65
CA GLN A 40 11.34 11.88 8.64
C GLN A 40 11.12 10.82 9.71
N LEU A 41 11.34 9.54 9.35
CA LEU A 41 11.26 8.41 10.28
C LEU A 41 12.46 7.50 10.10
N ALA A 42 13.21 7.30 11.20
CA ALA A 42 14.42 6.48 11.22
C ALA A 42 15.45 6.86 10.13
N GLY A 43 15.54 8.16 9.80
CA GLY A 43 16.44 8.68 8.76
C GLY A 43 15.95 8.54 7.32
N ASN A 44 14.71 8.09 7.10
CA ASN A 44 14.09 8.02 5.79
C ASN A 44 13.00 9.09 5.65
N ASP A 45 12.90 9.69 4.47
CA ASP A 45 11.85 10.64 4.13
C ASP A 45 10.53 9.92 3.90
N VAL A 46 9.53 10.19 4.74
CA VAL A 46 8.16 9.72 4.55
C VAL A 46 7.40 10.79 3.78
N THR A 47 7.02 10.46 2.54
CA THR A 47 6.34 11.40 1.64
C THR A 47 4.83 11.36 1.81
N LEU A 48 4.14 12.37 1.28
CA LEU A 48 2.69 12.38 1.20
C LEU A 48 2.14 11.18 0.40
N ALA A 49 2.87 10.69 -0.60
CA ALA A 49 2.53 9.46 -1.34
C ALA A 49 2.53 8.23 -0.42
N THR A 50 3.52 8.12 0.46
CA THR A 50 3.58 7.04 1.47
C THR A 50 2.39 7.11 2.41
N LEU A 51 2.05 8.31 2.90
CA LEU A 51 0.90 8.49 3.78
C LEU A 51 -0.43 8.20 3.09
N LEU A 52 -0.61 8.62 1.84
CA LEU A 52 -1.80 8.31 1.07
C LEU A 52 -1.99 6.80 0.92
N THR A 53 -0.92 6.08 0.57
CA THR A 53 -0.94 4.63 0.40
C THR A 53 -1.25 3.91 1.73
N LEU A 54 -0.67 4.39 2.83
CA LEU A 54 -0.94 3.88 4.18
C LEU A 54 -2.37 4.10 4.62
N VAL A 55 -2.93 5.30 4.37
CA VAL A 55 -4.32 5.62 4.68
C VAL A 55 -5.26 4.76 3.84
N ALA A 56 -4.97 4.58 2.55
CA ALA A 56 -5.77 3.71 1.67
C ALA A 56 -5.82 2.26 2.17
N LEU A 57 -4.67 1.70 2.57
CA LEU A 57 -4.63 0.38 3.20
C LEU A 57 -5.43 0.35 4.50
N GLY A 58 -5.26 1.37 5.35
CA GLY A 58 -6.01 1.49 6.60
C GLY A 58 -7.51 1.56 6.38
N VAL A 59 -7.98 2.31 5.37
CA VAL A 59 -9.40 2.38 4.98
C VAL A 59 -9.90 1.00 4.60
N THR A 60 -9.25 0.32 3.64
CA THR A 60 -9.64 -1.05 3.24
C THR A 60 -9.71 -2.02 4.41
N ILE A 61 -8.81 -1.92 5.41
CA ILE A 61 -8.87 -2.80 6.58
C ILE A 61 -10.03 -2.43 7.52
N LEU A 62 -10.32 -1.14 7.69
CA LEU A 62 -11.28 -0.62 8.67
C LEU A 62 -12.73 -0.60 8.17
N THR A 63 -12.94 -0.35 6.89
CA THR A 63 -14.28 -0.32 6.28
C THR A 63 -14.80 -1.72 6.00
N ASN A 64 -13.95 -2.72 6.11
CA ASN A 64 -14.35 -4.05 5.77
C ASN A 64 -15.20 -4.72 6.86
N ASP A 65 -16.41 -5.10 6.45
CA ASP A 65 -17.42 -5.72 7.31
C ASP A 65 -17.03 -7.12 7.83
N ASN A 66 -16.05 -7.80 7.23
CA ASN A 66 -15.54 -9.09 7.69
C ASN A 66 -14.37 -8.95 8.69
N ALA A 67 -13.96 -7.73 9.06
CA ALA A 67 -12.85 -7.44 9.96
C ALA A 67 -13.30 -6.74 11.25
N GLU A 68 -13.83 -7.49 12.23
CA GLU A 68 -13.93 -6.94 13.58
C GLU A 68 -12.50 -6.76 14.13
N LEU A 69 -12.03 -5.53 14.31
CA LEU A 69 -10.68 -5.20 14.83
C LEU A 69 -10.29 -5.98 16.10
N SER A 70 -11.26 -6.32 16.95
CA SER A 70 -11.08 -7.14 18.16
C SER A 70 -10.85 -8.63 17.88
N ASN A 71 -11.36 -9.13 16.76
CA ASN A 71 -11.27 -10.51 16.32
C ASN A 71 -10.34 -10.69 15.11
N LEU A 72 -9.72 -9.63 14.60
CA LEU A 72 -8.86 -9.65 13.41
C LEU A 72 -7.69 -10.64 13.54
N HIS A 73 -7.14 -10.81 14.74
CA HIS A 73 -6.12 -11.84 15.01
C HIS A 73 -6.69 -13.26 15.02
N GLN A 74 -7.93 -13.44 15.49
CA GLN A 74 -8.60 -14.73 15.62
C GLN A 74 -9.23 -15.19 14.29
N GLN A 75 -9.92 -14.28 13.59
CA GLN A 75 -10.43 -14.46 12.23
C GLN A 75 -9.27 -14.66 11.24
N ALA A 76 -8.11 -14.03 11.45
CA ALA A 76 -6.95 -14.30 10.63
C ALA A 76 -6.24 -15.63 10.91
N GLN A 77 -6.48 -16.24 12.08
CA GLN A 77 -6.11 -17.63 12.35
C GLN A 77 -7.13 -18.63 11.80
N GLU A 78 -8.43 -18.28 11.81
CA GLU A 78 -9.52 -19.15 11.34
C GLU A 78 -9.71 -19.16 9.82
N LEU A 79 -9.41 -18.06 9.12
CA LEU A 79 -9.53 -17.92 7.66
C LEU A 79 -8.26 -18.29 6.89
N ASP A 80 -7.42 -19.16 7.46
CA ASP A 80 -6.16 -19.67 6.91
C ASP A 80 -4.98 -18.67 7.08
N ASN A 81 -3.85 -19.15 7.62
CA ASN A 81 -2.67 -18.36 8.00
C ASN A 81 -2.19 -17.40 6.88
N TYR A 82 -2.50 -17.73 5.62
CA TYR A 82 -2.24 -16.90 4.45
C TYR A 82 -2.82 -15.48 4.56
N TYR A 83 -3.97 -15.31 5.21
CA TYR A 83 -4.61 -13.99 5.35
C TYR A 83 -3.78 -13.05 6.24
N TYR A 84 -3.39 -13.46 7.45
CA TYR A 84 -2.51 -12.64 8.30
C TYR A 84 -1.17 -12.35 7.61
N TYR A 85 -0.56 -13.36 6.98
CA TYR A 85 0.70 -13.18 6.26
C TYR A 85 0.56 -12.24 5.06
N SER A 86 -0.58 -12.23 4.37
CA SER A 86 -0.83 -11.32 3.25
C SER A 86 -0.98 -9.87 3.70
N ILE A 87 -1.64 -9.58 4.84
CA ILE A 87 -1.67 -8.22 5.41
C ILE A 87 -0.25 -7.78 5.80
N VAL A 88 0.46 -8.61 6.57
CA VAL A 88 1.82 -8.28 7.02
C VAL A 88 2.77 -8.11 5.83
N ALA A 89 2.66 -8.97 4.81
CA ALA A 89 3.44 -8.86 3.58
C ALA A 89 3.09 -7.59 2.81
N SER A 90 1.81 -7.21 2.75
CA SER A 90 1.36 -5.99 2.06
C SER A 90 1.79 -4.73 2.80
N VAL A 91 1.71 -4.70 4.13
CA VAL A 91 2.31 -3.64 4.95
C VAL A 91 3.83 -3.60 4.71
N GLY A 92 4.49 -4.75 4.72
CA GLY A 92 5.92 -4.84 4.42
C GLY A 92 6.27 -4.35 3.01
N LEU A 93 5.42 -4.58 2.02
CA LEU A 93 5.65 -4.19 0.63
C LEU A 93 5.35 -2.69 0.42
N LEU A 94 4.22 -2.21 0.93
CA LEU A 94 3.75 -0.83 0.75
C LEU A 94 4.53 0.16 1.62
N VAL A 95 4.86 -0.22 2.86
CA VAL A 95 5.55 0.64 3.84
C VAL A 95 7.05 0.38 3.83
N GLY A 96 7.44 -0.88 3.76
CA GLY A 96 8.84 -1.27 3.71
C GLY A 96 9.57 -0.70 2.49
N TRP A 97 8.86 -0.39 1.41
CA TRP A 97 9.42 0.28 0.21
C TRP A 97 10.27 1.52 0.56
N VAL A 98 9.86 2.31 1.55
CA VAL A 98 10.59 3.51 1.98
C VAL A 98 11.90 3.19 2.71
N PHE A 99 12.03 1.96 3.23
CA PHE A 99 13.18 1.48 3.98
C PHE A 99 14.12 0.58 3.15
N PHE A 100 13.64 0.04 2.03
CA PHE A 100 14.47 -0.63 1.04
C PHE A 100 15.09 0.44 0.13
N GLY A 101 16.30 0.90 0.51
CA GLY A 101 17.07 1.84 -0.30
C GLY A 101 17.33 1.35 -1.73
N ASP A 102 17.90 2.23 -2.56
CA ASP A 102 18.14 2.11 -4.00
C ASP A 102 18.28 0.67 -4.52
N VAL A 103 17.14 0.06 -4.90
CA VAL A 103 17.07 -1.33 -5.42
C VAL A 103 17.60 -1.45 -6.85
N SER A 104 18.11 -0.33 -7.40
CA SER A 104 18.72 -0.20 -8.73
C SER A 104 19.87 -1.18 -8.99
N SER A 105 20.46 -1.76 -7.94
CA SER A 105 21.49 -2.79 -8.05
C SER A 105 20.98 -4.18 -8.49
N PHE A 106 19.68 -4.46 -8.36
CA PHE A 106 19.07 -5.77 -8.71
C PHE A 106 18.27 -5.74 -10.02
N VAL A 107 17.73 -4.58 -10.40
CA VAL A 107 16.95 -4.42 -11.63
C VAL A 107 17.60 -3.35 -12.49
N GLN A 108 18.18 -3.79 -13.61
CA GLN A 108 18.96 -2.95 -14.53
C GLN A 108 18.15 -1.83 -15.21
N SER A 109 16.83 -1.81 -15.02
CA SER A 109 15.91 -0.74 -15.43
C SER A 109 15.06 -0.37 -14.22
N GLN A 110 15.32 0.80 -13.62
CA GLN A 110 14.51 1.34 -12.51
C GLN A 110 13.02 1.34 -12.86
N ASP A 111 12.67 1.59 -14.13
CA ASP A 111 11.30 1.61 -14.63
C ASP A 111 10.60 0.25 -14.51
N LEU A 112 11.27 -0.85 -14.86
CA LEU A 112 10.68 -2.20 -14.75
C LEU A 112 10.41 -2.58 -13.29
N TRP A 113 11.28 -2.16 -12.38
CA TRP A 113 11.09 -2.41 -10.95
C TRP A 113 9.95 -1.58 -10.38
N GLY A 114 9.89 -0.29 -10.72
CA GLY A 114 8.78 0.58 -10.32
C GLY A 114 7.43 0.05 -10.81
N VAL A 115 7.36 -0.43 -12.06
CA VAL A 115 6.14 -1.05 -12.61
C VAL A 115 5.78 -2.33 -11.85
N GLY A 116 6.76 -3.17 -11.55
CA GLY A 116 6.57 -4.37 -10.73
C GLY A 116 6.03 -4.05 -9.33
N TYR A 117 6.60 -3.04 -8.67
CA TYR A 117 6.15 -2.57 -7.37
C TYR A 117 4.69 -2.12 -7.40
N VAL A 118 4.30 -1.29 -8.36
CA VAL A 118 2.91 -0.85 -8.52
C VAL A 118 1.99 -2.04 -8.76
N ALA A 119 2.35 -2.96 -9.66
CA ALA A 119 1.53 -4.13 -9.98
C ALA A 119 1.32 -5.06 -8.78
N VAL A 120 2.38 -5.37 -8.03
CA VAL A 120 2.29 -6.20 -6.82
C VAL A 120 1.48 -5.49 -5.74
N SER A 121 1.70 -4.19 -5.54
CA SER A 121 0.96 -3.37 -4.57
C SER A 121 -0.55 -3.34 -4.84
N LEU A 122 -0.95 -3.17 -6.11
CA LEU A 122 -2.35 -3.21 -6.50
C LEU A 122 -2.97 -4.60 -6.33
N THR A 123 -2.24 -5.64 -6.71
CA THR A 123 -2.71 -7.03 -6.55
C THR A 123 -2.91 -7.35 -5.07
N ALA A 124 -1.98 -6.93 -4.22
CA ALA A 124 -2.08 -7.05 -2.77
C ALA A 124 -3.27 -6.27 -2.21
N GLN A 125 -3.46 -5.01 -2.61
CA GLN A 125 -4.60 -4.19 -2.17
C GLN A 125 -5.94 -4.81 -2.58
N MET A 126 -6.06 -5.30 -3.83
CA MET A 126 -7.27 -5.99 -4.29
C MET A 126 -7.50 -7.30 -3.56
N ALA A 127 -6.46 -8.09 -3.33
CA ALA A 127 -6.58 -9.34 -2.58
C ALA A 127 -7.05 -9.07 -1.16
N ILE A 128 -6.50 -8.05 -0.51
CA ILE A 128 -6.93 -7.62 0.83
C ILE A 128 -8.39 -7.21 0.78
N GLY A 129 -8.81 -6.23 -0.03
CA GLY A 129 -10.20 -5.76 -0.08
C GLY A 129 -11.22 -6.76 -0.64
N TRP A 130 -10.80 -7.91 -1.17
CA TRP A 130 -11.72 -8.96 -1.62
C TRP A 130 -11.83 -10.14 -0.65
N MET A 131 -10.72 -10.43 0.06
CA MET A 131 -10.66 -11.47 1.09
C MET A 131 -11.23 -10.99 2.42
N LEU A 132 -10.96 -9.73 2.75
CA LEU A 132 -11.74 -8.94 3.65
C LEU A 132 -13.10 -8.76 2.98
#